data_AF-A0A4Q3SWU5-F1
#
_entry.id   AF-A0A4Q3SWU5-F1
#
_cell.length_a   1.000
_cell.length_b   1.000
_cell.length_c   1.000
_cell.angle_alpha   90.00
_cell.angle_beta   90.00
_cell.angle_gamma   90.00
#
_symmetry.space_group_name_H-M   'P 1'
#
loop_
_entity.id
_entity.type
_entity.pdbx_description
1 polymer ?
#
loop_
_entity_poly.entity_id
_entity_poly.type
_entity_poly.pdbx_seq_one_letter_code
_entity_poly.pdbx_strand_id
1 'polypeptide(L)'
;SMKPTADHKIKNKMKAMKNYTPSPDLDSKKVIDEYLGQQQSILALLGEAEKNSLTKIRVAISIAPFIKLKLGDTFRFLIAHEQRHMIQCTNAIAALKGFNTTTSFGSAYQG
;
A
#
# COMPACT_ATOMS: atom_id res chain seq x y z
N SER A 1 -15.87 -0.50 0.12
CA SER A 1 -14.89 -1.38 -0.54
C SER A 1 -13.50 -0.82 -0.33
N MET A 2 -12.47 -1.67 -0.24
CA MET A 2 -11.07 -1.25 -0.09
C MET A 2 -10.47 -0.70 -1.39
N LYS A 3 -11.19 -0.83 -2.51
CA LYS A 3 -10.81 -0.26 -3.80
C LYS A 3 -10.77 1.28 -3.72
N PRO A 4 -9.68 1.93 -4.14
CA PRO A 4 -9.66 3.39 -4.25
C PRO A 4 -10.68 3.88 -5.28
N THR A 5 -11.17 5.11 -5.12
CA THR A 5 -12.13 5.69 -6.07
C THR A 5 -11.43 6.08 -7.37
N ALA A 6 -12.20 6.21 -8.46
CA ALA A 6 -11.69 6.63 -9.78
C ALA A 6 -10.87 7.93 -9.72
N ASP A 7 -11.22 8.83 -8.79
CA ASP A 7 -10.50 10.10 -8.58
C ASP A 7 -9.16 9.97 -7.83
N HIS A 8 -8.64 8.75 -7.63
CA HIS A 8 -7.45 8.46 -6.83
C HIS A 8 -7.50 9.01 -5.39
N LYS A 9 -8.70 9.23 -4.85
CA LYS A 9 -8.92 9.74 -3.49
C LYS A 9 -9.17 8.60 -2.51
N ILE A 10 -8.49 8.66 -1.36
CA ILE A 10 -8.75 7.78 -0.23
C ILE A 10 -9.84 8.41 0.63
N LYS A 11 -11.10 7.96 0.49
CA LYS A 11 -12.25 8.48 1.24
C LYS A 11 -12.24 8.05 2.73
N ASN A 12 -11.89 6.79 3.00
CA ASN A 12 -11.85 6.25 4.37
C ASN A 12 -10.41 6.19 4.86
N LYS A 13 -9.90 7.27 5.46
CA LYS A 13 -8.59 7.26 6.11
C LYS A 13 -8.61 6.31 7.30
N MET A 14 -7.62 5.43 7.38
CA MET A 14 -7.45 4.47 8.47
C MET A 14 -6.06 4.68 9.05
N LYS A 15 -5.94 4.65 10.38
CA LYS A 15 -4.62 4.65 11.02
C LYS A 15 -3.95 3.31 10.76
N ALA A 16 -2.64 3.33 10.50
CA ALA A 16 -1.84 2.12 10.47
C ALA A 16 -1.91 1.44 11.84
N MET A 17 -1.99 0.11 11.84
CA MET A 17 -1.89 -0.65 13.08
C MET A 17 -0.45 -0.57 13.60
N LYS A 18 -0.29 -0.43 14.92
CA LYS A 18 1.02 -0.22 15.56
C LYS A 18 2.05 -1.28 15.18
N ASN A 19 1.63 -2.54 15.06
CA ASN A 19 2.49 -3.67 14.72
C ASN A 19 2.85 -3.77 13.22
N TYR A 20 2.24 -2.93 12.37
CA TYR A 20 2.45 -2.87 10.93
C TYR A 20 3.00 -1.50 10.51
N THR A 21 3.65 -0.80 11.45
CA THR A 21 4.34 0.45 11.18
C THR A 21 5.82 0.16 11.02
N PRO A 22 6.42 0.44 9.85
CA PRO A 22 7.84 0.18 9.62
C PRO A 22 8.74 1.07 10.50
N SER A 23 9.97 0.60 10.72
CA SER A 23 11.04 1.42 11.33
C SER A 23 11.35 2.63 10.45
N PRO A 24 11.69 3.80 11.03
CA PRO A 24 12.14 4.95 10.25
C PRO A 24 13.47 4.69 9.50
N ASP A 25 14.32 3.79 9.98
CA ASP A 25 15.67 3.54 9.44
C ASP A 25 15.70 2.37 8.44
N LEU A 26 14.80 2.37 7.47
CA LEU A 26 14.74 1.33 6.44
C LEU A 26 15.75 1.56 5.30
N ASP A 27 16.40 0.48 4.87
CA ASP A 27 17.16 0.44 3.62
C ASP A 27 16.18 0.43 2.43
N SER A 28 16.04 1.58 1.79
CA SER A 28 15.08 1.79 0.70
C SER A 28 15.29 0.83 -0.47
N LYS A 29 16.54 0.46 -0.78
CA LYS A 29 16.83 -0.47 -1.87
C LYS A 29 16.30 -1.85 -1.54
N LYS A 30 16.60 -2.36 -0.34
CA LYS A 30 16.12 -3.68 0.11
C LYS A 30 14.58 -3.73 0.14
N VAL A 31 13.93 -2.67 0.59
CA VAL A 31 12.46 -2.60 0.64
C VAL A 31 11.87 -2.66 -0.78
N ILE A 32 12.47 -1.96 -1.74
CA ILE A 32 12.03 -1.99 -3.15
C ILE A 32 12.26 -3.38 -3.75
N ASP A 33 13.41 -3.99 -3.52
CA ASP A 33 13.74 -5.33 -4.01
C ASP A 33 12.77 -6.38 -3.44
N GLU A 34 12.45 -6.32 -2.14
CA GLU A 34 11.45 -7.18 -1.50
C GLU A 34 10.06 -6.97 -2.10
N TYR A 35 9.64 -5.71 -2.27
CA TYR A 35 8.35 -5.38 -2.89
C TYR A 35 8.24 -5.97 -4.31
N LEU A 36 9.28 -5.84 -5.13
CA LEU A 36 9.30 -6.43 -6.48
C LEU A 36 9.20 -7.96 -6.45
N GLY A 37 9.91 -8.62 -5.53
CA GLY A 37 9.80 -10.06 -5.33
C GLY A 37 8.39 -10.51 -4.91
N GLN A 38 7.72 -9.72 -4.06
CA GLN A 38 6.33 -9.95 -3.68
C GLN A 38 5.37 -9.78 -4.86
N GLN A 39 5.57 -8.76 -5.72
CA GLN A 39 4.75 -8.57 -6.93
C GLN A 39 4.86 -9.77 -7.88
N GLN A 40 6.07 -10.31 -8.10
CA GLN A 40 6.25 -11.52 -8.90
C GLN A 40 5.54 -12.74 -8.28
N SER A 41 5.60 -12.87 -6.95
CA SER A 41 4.89 -13.94 -6.24
C SER A 41 3.38 -13.82 -6.41
N ILE A 42 2.82 -12.62 -6.34
CA ILE A 42 1.38 -12.37 -6.56
C ILE A 42 0.99 -12.75 -7.99
N LEU A 43 1.79 -12.38 -9.01
CA LEU A 43 1.53 -12.75 -10.40
C LEU A 43 1.54 -14.26 -10.62
N ALA A 44 2.52 -14.97 -10.05
CA ALA A 44 2.58 -16.43 -10.12
C ALA A 44 1.34 -17.08 -9.46
N LEU A 45 0.97 -16.62 -8.26
CA LEU A 45 -0.20 -17.10 -7.53
C LEU A 45 -1.51 -16.81 -8.26
N LEU A 46 -1.62 -15.68 -8.96
CA LEU A 46 -2.78 -15.37 -9.81
C LEU A 46 -2.87 -16.33 -11.00
N GLY A 47 -1.75 -16.64 -11.65
CA GLY A 47 -1.70 -17.64 -12.73
C GLY A 47 -2.10 -19.04 -12.26
N GLU A 48 -1.68 -19.45 -11.06
CA GLU A 48 -2.14 -20.71 -10.46
C GLU A 48 -3.63 -20.67 -10.09
N ALA A 49 -4.12 -19.53 -9.62
CA ALA A 49 -5.50 -19.36 -9.21
C ALA A 49 -6.50 -19.55 -10.35
N GLU A 50 -6.10 -19.32 -11.62
CA GLU A 50 -6.93 -19.59 -12.81
C GLU A 50 -7.40 -21.04 -12.88
N LYS A 51 -6.57 -21.98 -12.41
CA LYS A 51 -6.84 -23.42 -12.42
C LYS A 51 -7.50 -23.92 -11.14
N ASN A 52 -7.74 -23.03 -10.17
CA ASN A 52 -8.18 -23.37 -8.83
C ASN A 52 -9.53 -22.72 -8.48
N SER A 53 -10.24 -23.30 -7.52
CA SER A 53 -11.54 -22.75 -7.10
C SER A 53 -11.36 -21.56 -6.15
N LEU A 54 -11.68 -20.36 -6.65
CA LEU A 54 -11.60 -19.10 -5.90
C LEU A 54 -12.51 -19.02 -4.67
N THR A 55 -13.51 -19.90 -4.57
CA THR A 55 -14.53 -19.88 -3.50
C THR A 55 -14.38 -21.00 -2.48
N LYS A 56 -13.72 -22.11 -2.85
CA LYS A 56 -13.50 -23.27 -1.97
C LYS A 56 -12.24 -23.11 -1.12
N ILE A 57 -11.16 -22.55 -1.69
CA ILE A 57 -9.91 -22.32 -0.97
C ILE A 57 -10.11 -21.17 0.01
N ARG A 58 -9.65 -21.36 1.25
CA ARG A 58 -9.75 -20.37 2.33
C ARG A 58 -8.37 -20.03 2.89
N VAL A 59 -8.03 -18.75 2.92
CA VAL A 59 -6.74 -18.21 3.34
C VAL A 59 -6.91 -17.46 4.65
N ALA A 60 -6.07 -17.77 5.65
CA ALA A 60 -6.04 -17.03 6.90
C ALA A 60 -5.37 -15.67 6.69
N ILE A 61 -5.84 -14.63 7.39
CA ILE A 61 -5.28 -13.28 7.31
C ILE A 61 -4.59 -12.90 8.62
N SER A 62 -3.46 -12.20 8.53
CA SER A 62 -2.61 -11.84 9.67
C SER A 62 -3.27 -10.86 10.64
N ILE A 63 -4.22 -10.05 10.17
CA ILE A 63 -4.91 -9.04 10.98
C ILE A 63 -6.01 -9.63 11.88
N ALA A 64 -6.49 -10.83 11.57
CA ALA A 64 -7.58 -11.48 12.28
C ALA A 64 -7.37 -13.00 12.25
N PRO A 65 -6.65 -13.58 13.23
CA PRO A 65 -6.16 -14.97 13.17
C PRO A 65 -7.31 -16.01 13.11
N PHE A 66 -8.51 -15.65 13.56
CA PHE A 66 -9.69 -16.51 13.52
C PHE A 66 -10.50 -16.39 12.22
N ILE A 67 -10.14 -15.46 11.34
CA ILE A 67 -10.86 -15.21 10.09
C ILE A 67 -10.08 -15.82 8.93
N LYS A 68 -10.79 -16.60 8.10
CA LYS A 68 -10.30 -17.06 6.81
C LYS A 68 -11.18 -16.50 5.71
N LEU A 69 -10.58 -15.91 4.69
CA LEU A 69 -11.27 -15.37 3.52
C LEU A 69 -11.23 -16.38 2.37
N LYS A 70 -12.21 -16.31 1.47
CA LYS A 70 -12.12 -17.03 0.20
C LYS A 70 -10.90 -16.52 -0.58
N LEU A 71 -10.28 -17.39 -1.37
CA LEU A 71 -9.10 -17.03 -2.17
C LEU A 71 -9.35 -15.79 -3.04
N GLY A 72 -10.49 -15.75 -3.75
CA GLY A 72 -10.85 -14.59 -4.57
C GLY A 72 -11.01 -13.28 -3.77
N ASP A 73 -11.57 -13.36 -2.56
CA ASP A 73 -11.72 -12.20 -1.68
C ASP A 73 -10.37 -11.75 -1.11
N THR A 74 -9.46 -12.70 -0.87
CA THR A 74 -8.08 -12.44 -0.43
C THR A 74 -7.31 -11.66 -1.49
N PHE A 75 -7.34 -12.10 -2.75
CA PHE A 75 -6.71 -11.36 -3.85
C PHE A 75 -7.32 -9.98 -4.04
N ARG A 76 -8.66 -9.87 -4.03
CA ARG A 76 -9.35 -8.57 -4.15
C ARG A 76 -8.93 -7.61 -3.05
N PHE A 77 -8.81 -8.09 -1.81
CA PHE A 77 -8.34 -7.31 -0.68
C PHE A 77 -6.88 -6.87 -0.88
N LEU A 78 -5.98 -7.81 -1.18
CA LEU A 78 -4.55 -7.54 -1.32
C LEU A 78 -4.26 -6.52 -2.43
N ILE A 79 -4.80 -6.74 -3.63
CA ILE A 79 -4.60 -5.85 -4.79
C ILE A 79 -5.15 -4.45 -4.50
N ALA A 80 -6.34 -4.36 -3.90
CA ALA A 80 -6.92 -3.07 -3.54
C ALA A 80 -6.10 -2.35 -2.45
N HIS A 81 -5.53 -3.09 -1.51
CA HIS A 81 -4.67 -2.56 -0.46
C HIS A 81 -3.38 -1.96 -1.04
N GLU A 82 -2.74 -2.66 -1.98
CA GLU A 82 -1.55 -2.16 -2.69
C GLU A 82 -1.84 -0.91 -3.51
N GLN A 83 -2.95 -0.89 -4.26
CA GLN A 83 -3.38 0.30 -5.00
C GLN A 83 -3.57 1.51 -4.09
N ARG A 84 -4.09 1.31 -2.87
CA ARG A 84 -4.17 2.39 -1.87
C ARG A 84 -2.80 2.83 -1.38
N HIS A 85 -1.85 1.92 -1.18
CA HIS A 85 -0.49 2.27 -0.80
C HIS A 85 0.22 3.11 -1.86
N MET A 86 0.05 2.79 -3.15
CA MET A 86 0.62 3.61 -4.24
C MET A 86 0.07 5.04 -4.23
N ILE A 87 -1.23 5.21 -3.98
CA ILE A 87 -1.83 6.54 -3.82
C ILE A 87 -1.25 7.28 -2.60
N GLN A 88 -1.04 6.58 -1.48
CA GLN A 88 -0.41 7.17 -0.29
C GLN A 88 1.03 7.64 -0.59
N CYS A 89 1.83 6.84 -1.29
CA CYS A 89 3.18 7.20 -1.74
C CYS A 89 3.15 8.44 -2.64
N THR A 90 2.28 8.48 -3.65
CA THR A 90 2.15 9.64 -4.55
C THR A 90 1.76 10.90 -3.79
N ASN A 91 0.80 10.82 -2.86
CA ASN A 91 0.39 11.95 -2.04
C ASN A 91 1.52 12.44 -1.11
N ALA A 92 2.32 11.52 -0.55
CA ALA A 92 3.46 11.88 0.28
C ALA A 92 4.54 12.61 -0.53
N ILE A 93 4.86 12.11 -1.73
CA ILE A 93 5.81 12.76 -2.65
C ILE A 93 5.29 14.15 -3.06
N ALA A 94 4.01 14.28 -3.38
CA ALA A 94 3.40 15.56 -3.73
C ALA A 94 3.47 16.57 -2.58
N ALA A 95 3.20 16.13 -1.34
CA ALA A 95 3.31 16.97 -0.15
C ALA A 95 4.75 17.46 0.09
N LEU A 96 5.76 16.59 -0.11
CA LEU A 96 7.18 16.96 -0.02
C LEU A 96 7.60 17.93 -1.12
N LYS A 97 7.14 17.72 -2.36
CA LYS A 97 7.44 18.63 -3.48
C LYS A 97 6.79 20.01 -3.31
N GLY A 98 5.56 20.06 -2.81
CA GLY A 98 4.88 21.32 -2.48
C GLY A 98 5.47 22.05 -1.28
N PHE A 99 6.14 21.34 -0.37
CA PHE A 99 6.88 21.94 0.76
C PHE A 99 8.13 22.71 0.30
N ASN A 100 8.81 22.24 -0.75
CA ASN A 100 10.06 22.84 -1.25
C ASN A 100 9.89 24.19 -1.99
N THR A 101 8.66 24.70 -2.16
CA THR A 101 8.36 25.99 -2.82
C THR A 101 7.90 27.10 -1.88
N THR A 102 7.87 26.86 -0.56
CA THR A 102 7.31 27.86 0.39
C THR A 102 8.13 28.05 1.66
N THR A 103 9.43 27.76 1.61
CA THR A 103 10.37 28.20 2.66
C THR A 103 11.33 29.23 2.09
N SER A 104 10.80 30.43 1.88
CA SER A 104 11.60 31.65 1.81
C SER A 104 12.32 31.83 3.15
N PHE A 105 13.55 31.35 3.22
CA PHE A 105 14.58 32.00 4.02
C PHE A 105 15.01 33.24 3.23
N GLY A 106 14.46 34.42 3.55
CA GLY A 106 14.77 35.61 2.77
C GLY A 106 13.98 36.88 3.11
N SER A 107 13.62 37.10 4.38
CA SER A 107 13.36 38.46 4.87
C SER A 107 14.51 38.86 5.78
N ALA A 108 15.69 38.98 5.18
CA ALA A 108 16.90 39.49 5.81
C ALA A 108 17.61 40.45 4.85
N TYR A 109 16.88 41.40 4.27
CA TYR A 109 17.41 42.65 3.72
C TYR A 109 16.33 43.72 3.86
N GLN A 110 16.24 44.32 5.05
CA GLN A 110 15.86 45.72 5.20
C GLN A 110 17.14 46.48 5.48
N GLY A 111 17.58 47.23 4.47
CA GLY A 111 18.69 48.17 4.49
C GLY A 111 18.50 49.12 3.32
#